data_AF-A0A0B1SVR1-F1
#
_entry.id   AF-A0A0B1SVR1-F1
#
_cell.length_a   1.000
_cell.length_b   1.000
_cell.length_c   1.000
_cell.angle_alpha   90.00
_cell.angle_beta   90.00
_cell.angle_gamma   90.00
#
_symmetry.space_group_name_H-M   'P 1'
#
loop_
_entity.id
_entity.type
_entity.pdbx_description
1 polymer ?
#
loop_
_entity_poly.entity_id
_entity_poly.type
_entity_poly.pdbx_seq_one_letter_code
_entity_poly.pdbx_strand_id
1 'polypeptide(L)'
;MQLLAVFLMLPGLVISLASEYNIKPGKNMLYLALCAGATNPDKCIPQHFSGYSILKTFSADCSDTIMKGECRATVVFSAKEMTLGIFFKGPSKIANFLSTAASTISSQNLVDYNGYGRVGDQFLTTFNRLWNVQGLGAYTQELWDQYCDATLMISGHSVASCQAQMAAVAIRKANMWRKKNIVYYGYGTPRCGDEVPYF
;
A
#
# COMPACT_ATOMS: atom_id res chain seq x y z
N MET A 1 -8.20 3.39 67.41
CA MET A 1 -8.50 2.10 66.75
C MET A 1 -8.86 2.41 65.30
N GLN A 2 -8.07 1.93 64.36
CA GLN A 2 -8.05 2.33 62.94
C GLN A 2 -9.37 2.00 62.21
N LEU A 3 -9.91 2.98 61.46
CA LEU A 3 -10.89 2.70 60.40
C LEU A 3 -10.13 2.19 59.17
N LEU A 4 -10.38 0.92 58.79
CA LEU A 4 -9.98 0.38 57.50
C LEU A 4 -10.89 0.97 56.40
N ALA A 5 -10.31 1.73 55.48
CA ALA A 5 -10.95 2.06 54.21
C ALA A 5 -10.77 0.88 53.25
N VAL A 6 -11.86 0.18 52.93
CA VAL A 6 -11.88 -0.86 51.90
C VAL A 6 -12.01 -0.17 50.54
N PHE A 7 -10.90 -0.08 49.81
CA PHE A 7 -10.86 0.42 48.44
C PHE A 7 -11.37 -0.69 47.51
N LEU A 8 -12.64 -0.61 47.11
CA LEU A 8 -13.22 -1.47 46.08
C LEU A 8 -12.54 -1.16 44.74
N MET A 9 -11.56 -1.99 44.35
CA MET A 9 -11.05 -2.00 42.98
C MET A 9 -12.13 -2.53 42.04
N LEU A 10 -12.84 -1.62 41.37
CA LEU A 10 -13.63 -1.96 40.19
C LEU A 10 -12.65 -2.40 39.09
N PRO A 11 -12.73 -3.64 38.55
CA PRO A 11 -11.96 -4.00 37.37
C PRO A 11 -12.45 -3.11 36.22
N GLY A 12 -11.61 -2.17 35.79
CA GLY A 12 -11.87 -1.36 34.62
C GLY A 12 -12.09 -2.26 33.42
N LEU A 13 -13.34 -2.36 32.97
CA LEU A 13 -13.72 -3.04 31.75
C LEU A 13 -13.09 -2.27 30.59
N VAL A 14 -11.93 -2.73 30.11
CA VAL A 14 -11.35 -2.25 28.86
C VAL A 14 -12.22 -2.82 27.73
N ILE A 15 -13.25 -2.08 27.34
CA ILE A 15 -14.00 -2.37 26.13
C ILE A 15 -13.08 -2.04 24.96
N SER A 16 -12.32 -3.05 24.51
CA SER A 16 -11.71 -3.02 23.19
C SER A 16 -12.86 -3.03 22.18
N LEU A 17 -13.26 -1.85 21.71
CA LEU A 17 -14.10 -1.73 20.52
C LEU A 17 -13.25 -2.24 19.35
N ALA A 18 -13.28 -3.55 19.13
CA ALA A 18 -12.84 -4.12 17.87
C ALA A 18 -13.70 -3.46 16.78
N SER A 19 -13.14 -2.45 16.12
CA SER A 19 -13.73 -1.90 14.90
C SER A 19 -13.87 -3.07 13.94
N GLU A 20 -15.09 -3.60 13.79
CA GLU A 20 -15.35 -4.67 12.83
C GLU A 20 -14.89 -4.20 11.45
N TYR A 21 -13.96 -4.95 10.87
CA TYR A 21 -13.52 -4.69 9.51
C TYR A 21 -14.71 -4.82 8.56
N ASN A 22 -15.08 -3.73 7.90
CA ASN A 22 -16.13 -3.78 6.90
C ASN A 22 -15.59 -4.52 5.65
N ILE A 23 -16.10 -5.73 5.43
CA ILE A 23 -15.67 -6.62 4.33
C ILE A 23 -15.88 -5.97 2.96
N LYS A 24 -16.91 -5.11 2.81
CA LYS A 24 -17.31 -4.55 1.52
C LYS A 24 -16.29 -3.54 0.96
N PRO A 25 -15.86 -2.49 1.69
CA PRO A 25 -14.75 -1.62 1.25
C PRO A 25 -13.47 -2.40 0.95
N GLY A 26 -13.14 -3.37 1.80
CA GLY A 26 -11.97 -4.22 1.62
C GLY A 26 -12.00 -5.05 0.33
N LYS A 27 -13.15 -5.64 0.00
CA LYS A 27 -13.35 -6.41 -1.23
C LYS A 27 -13.33 -5.52 -2.47
N ASN A 28 -13.96 -4.35 -2.40
CA ASN A 28 -13.95 -3.39 -3.51
C ASN A 28 -12.54 -2.89 -3.82
N MET A 29 -11.76 -2.58 -2.79
CA MET A 29 -10.37 -2.14 -2.94
C MET A 29 -9.48 -3.24 -3.53
N LEU A 30 -9.70 -4.51 -3.16
CA LEU A 30 -9.00 -5.64 -3.79
C LEU A 30 -9.30 -5.71 -5.28
N TYR A 31 -10.57 -5.66 -5.67
CA TYR A 31 -10.96 -5.71 -7.08
C TYR A 31 -10.44 -4.52 -7.88
N LEU A 32 -10.44 -3.32 -7.29
CA LEU A 32 -9.88 -2.14 -7.95
C LEU A 32 -8.36 -2.28 -8.14
N ALA A 33 -7.64 -2.77 -7.13
CA ALA A 33 -6.21 -3.05 -7.23
C ALA A 33 -5.88 -4.10 -8.30
N LEU A 34 -6.69 -5.16 -8.40
CA LEU A 34 -6.54 -6.19 -9.44
C LEU A 34 -6.85 -5.64 -10.83
N CYS A 35 -7.89 -4.83 -10.99
CA CYS A 35 -8.21 -4.16 -12.26
C CYS A 35 -7.09 -3.19 -12.69
N ALA A 36 -6.59 -2.37 -11.76
CA ALA A 36 -5.50 -1.45 -12.02
C ALA A 36 -4.19 -2.18 -12.40
N GLY A 37 -3.95 -3.35 -11.82
CA GLY A 37 -2.82 -4.22 -12.16
C GLY A 37 -3.03 -5.14 -13.36
N ALA A 38 -4.20 -5.13 -13.99
CA ALA A 38 -4.52 -6.00 -15.12
C ALA A 38 -3.75 -5.60 -16.38
N THR A 39 -3.72 -6.49 -17.39
CA THR A 39 -3.10 -6.19 -18.69
C THR A 39 -3.77 -4.98 -19.38
N ASN A 40 -5.09 -4.82 -19.19
CA ASN A 40 -5.86 -3.71 -19.76
C ASN A 40 -6.73 -3.06 -18.67
N PRO A 41 -6.15 -2.15 -17.86
CA PRO A 41 -6.87 -1.49 -16.77
C PRO A 41 -7.97 -0.55 -17.29
N ASP A 42 -7.80 0.04 -18.49
CA ASP A 42 -8.78 0.91 -19.14
C ASP A 42 -10.09 0.19 -19.49
N LYS A 43 -10.06 -1.13 -19.65
CA LYS A 43 -11.28 -1.95 -19.80
C LYS A 43 -11.87 -2.35 -18.45
N CYS A 44 -11.03 -2.75 -17.50
CA CYS A 44 -11.49 -3.32 -16.22
C CYS A 44 -12.12 -2.26 -15.30
N ILE A 45 -11.47 -1.11 -15.15
CA ILE A 45 -11.90 -0.08 -14.19
C ILE A 45 -13.26 0.49 -14.57
N PRO A 46 -13.50 1.02 -15.79
CA PRO A 46 -14.80 1.60 -16.12
C PRO A 46 -15.95 0.59 -16.12
N GLN A 47 -15.66 -0.69 -16.40
CA GLN A 47 -16.67 -1.76 -16.40
C GLN A 47 -17.17 -2.10 -14.99
N HIS A 48 -16.32 -2.02 -13.97
CA HIS A 48 -16.65 -2.45 -12.61
C HIS A 48 -16.75 -1.31 -11.59
N PHE A 49 -16.19 -0.14 -11.89
CA PHE A 49 -16.09 1.00 -10.99
C PHE A 49 -16.55 2.29 -11.68
N SER A 50 -17.87 2.49 -11.69
CA SER A 50 -18.47 3.71 -12.24
C SER A 50 -17.92 4.96 -11.55
N GLY A 51 -17.53 5.96 -12.35
CA GLY A 51 -17.00 7.22 -11.87
C GLY A 51 -15.52 7.19 -11.48
N TYR A 52 -14.81 6.08 -11.69
CA TYR A 52 -13.35 6.02 -11.63
C TYR A 52 -12.76 6.16 -13.03
N SER A 53 -11.74 7.00 -13.16
CA SER A 53 -10.91 7.12 -14.36
C SER A 53 -9.44 6.90 -14.03
N ILE A 54 -8.67 6.39 -14.99
CA ILE A 54 -7.22 6.32 -14.87
C ILE A 54 -6.67 7.71 -15.18
N LEU A 55 -5.89 8.27 -14.25
CA LEU A 55 -5.16 9.51 -14.47
C LEU A 55 -3.83 9.25 -15.16
N LYS A 56 -3.08 8.25 -14.69
CA LYS A 56 -1.76 7.91 -15.22
C LYS A 56 -1.36 6.49 -14.88
N THR A 57 -0.59 5.86 -15.75
CA THR A 57 0.07 4.58 -15.49
C THR A 57 1.58 4.76 -15.64
N PHE A 58 2.32 4.19 -14.71
CA PHE A 58 3.79 4.17 -14.66
C PHE A 58 4.24 2.73 -14.80
N SER A 59 5.16 2.47 -15.72
CA SER A 59 5.70 1.13 -15.96
C SER A 59 7.21 1.17 -16.05
N ALA A 60 7.87 0.15 -15.52
CA ALA A 60 9.29 -0.06 -15.69
C ALA A 60 9.61 -1.55 -15.90
N ASP A 61 10.75 -1.82 -16.52
CA ASP A 61 11.30 -3.17 -16.52
C ASP A 61 11.80 -3.52 -15.12
N CYS A 62 11.31 -4.63 -14.59
CA CYS A 62 11.65 -5.22 -13.30
C CYS A 62 11.97 -6.72 -13.44
N SER A 63 12.43 -7.14 -14.62
CA SER A 63 12.80 -8.52 -14.97
C SER A 63 13.93 -9.11 -14.13
N ASP A 64 14.88 -8.27 -13.73
CA ASP A 64 16.00 -8.62 -12.84
C ASP A 64 15.57 -8.70 -11.36
N THR A 65 14.51 -7.99 -10.97
CA THR A 65 14.01 -8.00 -9.58
C THR A 65 13.19 -9.25 -9.25
N ILE A 66 12.68 -9.31 -8.02
CA ILE A 66 11.69 -10.29 -7.59
C ILE A 66 10.39 -10.25 -8.41
N MET A 67 10.06 -9.13 -9.06
CA MET A 67 8.85 -9.04 -9.89
C MET A 67 8.89 -9.92 -11.15
N LYS A 68 10.09 -10.24 -11.65
CA LYS A 68 10.33 -11.09 -12.84
C LYS A 68 9.49 -10.69 -14.06
N GLY A 69 9.42 -9.39 -14.33
CA GLY A 69 8.73 -8.82 -15.48
C GLY A 69 8.49 -7.32 -15.31
N GLU A 70 7.42 -6.82 -15.92
CA GLU A 70 7.00 -5.43 -15.75
C GLU A 70 6.54 -5.16 -14.31
N CYS A 71 7.05 -4.09 -13.71
CA CYS A 71 6.46 -3.45 -12.54
C CYS A 71 5.64 -2.25 -12.99
N ARG A 72 4.48 -2.04 -12.37
CA ARG A 72 3.54 -0.98 -12.74
C ARG A 72 2.86 -0.37 -11.53
N ALA A 73 2.61 0.93 -11.59
CA ALA A 73 1.68 1.62 -10.72
C ALA A 73 0.64 2.35 -11.57
N THR A 74 -0.63 2.23 -11.21
CA THR A 74 -1.73 2.91 -11.89
C THR A 74 -2.43 3.84 -10.90
N VAL A 75 -2.51 5.10 -11.28
CA VAL A 75 -3.19 6.15 -10.54
C VAL A 75 -4.58 6.34 -11.11
N VAL A 76 -5.58 6.29 -10.24
CA VAL A 76 -6.99 6.48 -10.60
C VAL A 76 -7.61 7.57 -9.75
N PHE A 77 -8.67 8.18 -10.25
CA PHE A 77 -9.42 9.18 -9.52
C PHE A 77 -10.92 8.99 -9.70
N SER A 78 -11.67 9.25 -8.64
CA SER A 78 -13.11 9.38 -8.69
C SER A 78 -13.55 10.73 -8.13
N ALA A 79 -14.07 11.59 -9.00
CA ALA A 79 -14.66 12.87 -8.60
C ALA A 79 -15.92 12.65 -7.76
N LYS A 80 -16.69 11.59 -8.05
CA LYS A 80 -17.90 11.24 -7.32
C LYS A 80 -17.61 10.90 -5.85
N GLU A 81 -16.58 10.10 -5.63
CA GLU A 81 -16.19 9.63 -4.29
C GLU A 81 -15.10 10.51 -3.65
N MET A 82 -14.68 11.59 -4.32
CA MET A 82 -13.49 12.41 -3.98
C MET A 82 -12.31 11.57 -3.48
N THR A 83 -11.93 10.62 -4.31
CA THR A 83 -10.96 9.58 -3.98
C THR A 83 -9.88 9.47 -5.04
N LEU A 84 -8.62 9.48 -4.61
CA LEU A 84 -7.44 9.24 -5.42
C LEU A 84 -6.87 7.86 -5.04
N GLY A 85 -6.54 7.02 -6.01
CA GLY A 85 -6.00 5.69 -5.79
C GLY A 85 -4.64 5.50 -6.45
N ILE A 86 -3.68 4.92 -5.74
CA ILE A 86 -2.38 4.48 -6.26
C ILE A 86 -2.29 2.97 -6.07
N PHE A 87 -2.33 2.23 -7.18
CA PHE A 87 -2.38 0.78 -7.17
C PHE A 87 -1.15 0.17 -7.83
N PHE A 88 -0.46 -0.70 -7.09
CA PHE A 88 0.73 -1.39 -7.55
C PHE A 88 0.40 -2.77 -8.11
N LYS A 89 0.94 -3.08 -9.29
CA LYS A 89 0.78 -4.36 -9.98
C LYS A 89 1.72 -5.41 -9.40
N GLY A 90 1.15 -6.58 -9.07
CA GLY A 90 1.91 -7.79 -8.75
C GLY A 90 2.40 -8.57 -9.98
N PRO A 91 3.27 -9.58 -9.79
CA PRO A 91 3.76 -10.45 -10.86
C PRO A 91 2.61 -11.12 -11.62
N SER A 92 2.69 -11.14 -12.96
CA SER A 92 1.62 -11.69 -13.80
C SER A 92 1.49 -13.22 -13.74
N LYS A 93 2.51 -13.94 -13.25
CA LYS A 93 2.51 -15.41 -13.14
C LYS A 93 2.73 -15.84 -11.69
N ILE A 94 1.72 -15.64 -10.85
CA ILE A 94 1.83 -15.82 -9.40
C ILE A 94 2.21 -17.25 -8.98
N ALA A 95 1.79 -18.29 -9.71
CA ALA A 95 2.14 -19.68 -9.40
C ALA A 95 3.64 -19.96 -9.60
N ASN A 96 4.20 -19.53 -10.72
CA ASN A 96 5.64 -19.63 -11.01
C ASN A 96 6.46 -18.74 -10.08
N PHE A 97 5.89 -17.59 -9.69
CA PHE A 97 6.46 -16.71 -8.70
C PHE A 97 6.52 -17.39 -7.32
N LEU A 98 5.42 -17.94 -6.81
CA LEU A 98 5.38 -18.53 -5.47
C LEU A 98 6.31 -19.74 -5.31
N SER A 99 6.47 -20.58 -6.34
CA SER A 99 7.36 -21.75 -6.28
C SER A 99 8.85 -21.40 -6.29
N THR A 100 9.22 -20.19 -6.75
CA THR A 100 10.62 -19.75 -6.86
C THR A 100 10.98 -18.59 -5.93
N ALA A 101 9.98 -17.83 -5.48
CA ALA A 101 10.18 -16.60 -4.73
C ALA A 101 10.05 -16.77 -3.22
N ALA A 102 9.51 -17.87 -2.70
CA ALA A 102 9.35 -18.03 -1.25
C ALA A 102 10.70 -17.93 -0.49
N SER A 103 11.74 -18.60 -1.01
CA SER A 103 13.11 -18.48 -0.47
C SER A 103 13.69 -17.08 -0.73
N THR A 104 13.52 -16.57 -1.96
CA THR A 104 14.04 -15.26 -2.33
C THR A 104 13.43 -14.14 -1.47
N ILE A 105 12.13 -14.19 -1.16
CA ILE A 105 11.41 -13.24 -0.31
C ILE A 105 11.99 -13.24 1.11
N SER A 106 12.19 -14.43 1.68
CA SER A 106 12.62 -14.59 3.07
C SER A 106 14.12 -14.35 3.27
N SER A 107 14.93 -14.45 2.21
CA SER A 107 16.37 -14.25 2.24
C SER A 107 16.84 -12.93 1.64
N GLN A 108 15.96 -11.94 1.47
CA GLN A 108 16.37 -10.62 0.93
C GLN A 108 17.35 -9.92 1.87
N ASN A 109 18.30 -9.19 1.28
CA ASN A 109 19.11 -8.27 2.05
C ASN A 109 18.24 -7.10 2.51
N LEU A 110 18.32 -6.75 3.79
CA LEU A 110 17.62 -5.59 4.32
C LEU A 110 18.49 -4.34 4.21
N VAL A 111 18.00 -3.35 3.48
CA VAL A 111 18.66 -2.08 3.22
C VAL A 111 17.87 -0.92 3.82
N ASP A 112 18.55 0.16 4.17
CA ASP A 112 17.90 1.36 4.71
C ASP A 112 16.96 2.00 3.68
N TYR A 113 15.75 2.32 4.12
CA TYR A 113 14.76 3.06 3.35
C TYR A 113 14.72 4.52 3.78
N ASN A 114 15.77 5.27 3.46
CA ASN A 114 15.89 6.71 3.76
C ASN A 114 15.65 7.04 5.25
N GLY A 115 16.13 6.20 6.16
CA GLY A 115 15.92 6.34 7.60
C GLY A 115 14.49 6.07 8.08
N TYR A 116 13.60 5.54 7.24
CA TYR A 116 12.23 5.15 7.62
C TYR A 116 12.14 3.73 8.19
N GLY A 117 13.26 3.01 8.20
CA GLY A 117 13.37 1.60 8.56
C GLY A 117 14.13 0.82 7.50
N ARG A 118 14.24 -0.50 7.64
CA ARG A 118 14.90 -1.34 6.62
C ARG A 118 13.89 -2.20 5.89
N VAL A 119 14.13 -2.38 4.60
CA VAL A 119 13.25 -3.12 3.68
C VAL A 119 14.06 -4.05 2.81
N GLY A 120 13.42 -5.05 2.22
CA GLY A 120 14.07 -5.92 1.23
C GLY A 120 14.63 -5.11 0.06
N ASP A 121 15.89 -5.35 -0.30
CA ASP A 121 16.61 -4.67 -1.38
C ASP A 121 15.86 -4.72 -2.71
N GLN A 122 15.37 -5.89 -3.11
CA GLN A 122 14.63 -6.06 -4.36
C GLN A 122 13.31 -5.28 -4.32
N PHE A 123 12.64 -5.24 -3.17
CA PHE A 123 11.41 -4.44 -3.02
C PHE A 123 11.70 -2.95 -3.19
N LEU A 124 12.76 -2.44 -2.57
CA LEU A 124 13.17 -1.03 -2.67
C LEU A 124 13.62 -0.68 -4.09
N THR A 125 14.37 -1.57 -4.76
CA THR A 125 14.76 -1.38 -6.16
C THR A 125 13.52 -1.26 -7.06
N THR A 126 12.55 -2.18 -6.94
CA THR A 126 11.28 -2.09 -7.69
C THR A 126 10.53 -0.79 -7.38
N PHE A 127 10.42 -0.43 -6.10
CA PHE A 127 9.76 0.80 -5.68
C PHE A 127 10.43 2.03 -6.29
N ASN A 128 11.76 2.16 -6.19
CA ASN A 128 12.51 3.31 -6.70
C ASN A 128 12.44 3.43 -8.23
N ARG A 129 12.33 2.33 -8.96
CA ARG A 129 12.09 2.38 -10.42
C ARG A 129 10.79 3.09 -10.73
N LEU A 130 9.71 2.77 -10.03
CA LEU A 130 8.43 3.45 -10.24
C LEU A 130 8.43 4.86 -9.64
N TRP A 131 8.81 4.97 -8.37
CA TRP A 131 8.74 6.18 -7.56
C TRP A 131 9.68 7.28 -8.04
N ASN A 132 10.97 6.98 -8.21
CA ASN A 132 11.99 7.96 -8.56
C ASN A 132 12.25 8.00 -10.07
N VAL A 133 12.48 6.85 -10.70
CA VAL A 133 12.93 6.81 -12.12
C VAL A 133 11.78 7.11 -13.09
N GLN A 134 10.62 6.47 -12.92
CA GLN A 134 9.44 6.74 -13.75
C GLN A 134 8.64 7.97 -13.29
N GLY A 135 9.01 8.58 -12.16
CA GLY A 135 8.42 9.83 -11.69
C GLY A 135 7.06 9.71 -10.99
N LEU A 136 6.68 8.53 -10.48
CA LEU A 136 5.45 8.37 -9.69
C LEU A 136 5.47 9.27 -8.44
N GLY A 137 6.63 9.43 -7.79
CA GLY A 137 6.77 10.27 -6.59
C GLY A 137 6.54 11.75 -6.89
N ALA A 138 7.14 12.26 -7.97
CA ALA A 138 6.93 13.64 -8.42
C ALA A 138 5.46 13.87 -8.81
N TYR A 139 4.85 12.93 -9.53
CA TYR A 139 3.43 13.02 -9.86
C TYR A 139 2.52 12.95 -8.64
N THR A 140 2.90 12.18 -7.61
CA THR A 140 2.17 12.15 -6.33
C THR A 140 2.19 13.51 -5.64
N GLN A 141 3.30 14.25 -5.73
CA GLN A 141 3.39 15.64 -5.25
C GLN A 141 2.46 16.58 -6.03
N GLU A 142 2.42 16.47 -7.36
CA GLU A 142 1.49 17.27 -8.19
C GLU A 142 0.02 16.99 -7.85
N LEU A 143 -0.31 15.73 -7.54
CA LEU A 143 -1.64 15.33 -7.11
C LEU A 143 -1.97 15.83 -5.71
N TRP A 144 -1.00 15.92 -4.82
CA TRP A 144 -1.19 16.51 -3.49
C TRP A 144 -1.63 17.96 -3.61
N ASP A 145 -0.98 18.74 -4.49
CA ASP A 145 -1.31 20.16 -4.68
C ASP A 145 -2.75 20.37 -5.19
N GLN A 146 -3.32 19.37 -5.87
CA GLN A 146 -4.68 19.43 -6.46
C GLN A 146 -5.76 18.73 -5.62
N TYR A 147 -5.40 17.65 -4.92
CA TYR A 147 -6.35 16.72 -4.30
C TYR A 147 -6.05 16.49 -2.82
N CYS A 148 -5.49 17.47 -2.13
CA CYS A 148 -5.06 17.36 -0.73
C CYS A 148 -6.17 16.95 0.25
N ASP A 149 -7.42 17.32 -0.04
CA ASP A 149 -8.58 16.97 0.78
C ASP A 149 -9.22 15.63 0.39
N ALA A 150 -8.84 15.04 -0.74
CA ALA A 150 -9.35 13.74 -1.18
C ALA A 150 -8.91 12.60 -0.25
N THR A 151 -9.67 11.50 -0.27
CA THR A 151 -9.20 10.24 0.30
C THR A 151 -8.15 9.63 -0.60
N LEU A 152 -6.98 9.32 -0.06
CA LEU A 152 -5.90 8.65 -0.76
C LEU A 152 -5.92 7.15 -0.42
N MET A 153 -6.20 6.34 -1.43
CA MET A 153 -6.18 4.89 -1.37
C MET A 153 -4.87 4.35 -1.93
N ILE A 154 -4.16 3.52 -1.18
CA ILE A 154 -2.89 2.93 -1.60
C ILE A 154 -2.99 1.42 -1.44
N SER A 155 -2.73 0.67 -2.49
CA SER A 155 -2.94 -0.79 -2.44
C SER A 155 -2.05 -1.56 -3.40
N GLY A 156 -1.86 -2.84 -3.08
CA GLY A 156 -1.17 -3.83 -3.89
C GLY A 156 -1.60 -5.24 -3.49
N HIS A 157 -1.34 -6.21 -4.36
CA HIS A 157 -1.55 -7.63 -4.09
C HIS A 157 -0.22 -8.40 -4.11
N SER A 158 -0.08 -9.36 -3.21
CA SER A 158 1.12 -10.18 -3.01
C SER A 158 2.33 -9.29 -2.75
N VAL A 159 3.44 -9.50 -3.46
CA VAL A 159 4.65 -8.67 -3.31
C VAL A 159 4.41 -7.18 -3.60
N ALA A 160 3.44 -6.83 -4.46
CA ALA A 160 3.13 -5.43 -4.80
C ALA A 160 2.67 -4.62 -3.58
N SER A 161 2.16 -5.30 -2.55
CA SER A 161 1.77 -4.67 -1.29
C SER A 161 2.97 -4.04 -0.57
N CYS A 162 4.20 -4.51 -0.81
CA CYS A 162 5.40 -3.90 -0.23
C CYS A 162 5.68 -2.51 -0.83
N GLN A 163 5.53 -2.35 -2.15
CA GLN A 163 5.63 -1.06 -2.83
C GLN A 163 4.51 -0.11 -2.35
N ALA A 164 3.30 -0.63 -2.15
CA ALA A 164 2.20 0.14 -1.58
C ALA A 164 2.48 0.62 -0.14
N GLN A 165 3.10 -0.21 0.72
CA GLN A 165 3.54 0.22 2.06
C GLN A 165 4.60 1.31 1.99
N MET A 166 5.63 1.13 1.15
CA MET A 166 6.68 2.13 0.95
C MET A 166 6.09 3.46 0.46
N ALA A 167 5.17 3.44 -0.51
CA ALA A 167 4.46 4.63 -0.96
C ALA A 167 3.71 5.31 0.19
N ALA A 168 2.95 4.57 0.99
CA ALA A 168 2.22 5.11 2.14
C ALA A 168 3.16 5.76 3.17
N VAL A 169 4.32 5.14 3.43
CA VAL A 169 5.36 5.69 4.32
C VAL A 169 5.98 6.95 3.74
N ALA A 170 6.40 6.95 2.48
CA ALA A 170 6.94 8.14 1.81
C ALA A 170 5.97 9.32 1.87
N ILE A 171 4.69 9.06 1.60
CA ILE A 171 3.63 10.07 1.59
C ILE A 171 3.41 10.63 2.99
N ARG A 172 3.32 9.77 4.01
CA ARG A 172 3.21 10.20 5.41
C ARG A 172 4.43 10.99 5.89
N LYS A 173 5.64 10.58 5.51
CA LYS A 173 6.89 11.23 5.92
C LYS A 173 7.08 12.59 5.25
N ALA A 174 6.59 12.75 4.02
CA ALA A 174 6.53 14.03 3.32
C ALA A 174 5.40 14.96 3.82
N ASN A 175 4.65 14.55 4.85
CA ASN A 175 3.46 15.26 5.34
C ASN A 175 2.38 15.51 4.27
N MET A 176 2.35 14.69 3.22
CA MET A 176 1.30 14.68 2.22
C MET A 176 0.09 13.91 2.77
N TRP A 177 -1.10 14.47 2.61
CA TRP A 177 -2.38 14.04 3.20
C TRP A 177 -2.43 13.96 4.72
N ARG A 178 -3.59 14.34 5.26
CA ARG A 178 -3.90 14.10 6.68
C ARG A 178 -3.95 12.59 6.93
N LYS A 179 -3.43 12.11 8.07
CA LYS A 179 -3.41 10.67 8.42
C LYS A 179 -4.77 9.99 8.21
N LYS A 180 -5.86 10.65 8.61
CA LYS A 180 -7.23 10.15 8.48
C LYS A 180 -7.72 9.99 7.03
N ASN A 181 -7.07 10.66 6.07
CA ASN A 181 -7.41 10.59 4.65
C ASN A 181 -6.56 9.55 3.92
N ILE A 182 -5.58 8.91 4.57
CA ILE A 182 -4.76 7.87 3.94
C ILE A 182 -5.28 6.51 4.34
N VAL A 183 -5.60 5.72 3.33
CA VAL A 183 -6.16 4.37 3.46
C VAL A 183 -5.25 3.39 2.73
N TYR A 184 -4.62 2.49 3.48
CA TYR A 184 -3.78 1.43 2.94
C TYR A 184 -4.48 0.08 3.07
N TYR A 185 -4.48 -0.69 1.98
CA TYR A 185 -4.84 -2.11 1.99
C TYR A 185 -3.76 -2.94 1.30
N GLY A 186 -3.25 -3.94 2.01
CA GLY A 186 -2.34 -4.95 1.46
C GLY A 186 -3.01 -6.31 1.44
N TYR A 187 -2.90 -7.03 0.33
CA TYR A 187 -3.54 -8.34 0.17
C TYR A 187 -2.49 -9.43 -0.04
N GLY A 188 -2.46 -10.46 0.81
CA GLY A 188 -1.47 -11.54 0.70
C GLY A 188 -0.03 -11.05 0.82
N THR A 189 0.18 -9.97 1.58
CA THR A 189 1.47 -9.28 1.69
C THR A 189 2.51 -10.16 2.38
N PRO A 190 3.69 -10.38 1.78
CA PRO A 190 4.81 -10.96 2.52
C PRO A 190 5.36 -9.94 3.53
N ARG A 191 6.29 -10.37 4.38
CA ARG A 191 7.08 -9.44 5.19
C ARG A 191 7.95 -8.57 4.26
N CYS A 192 7.84 -7.25 4.37
CA CYS A 192 8.53 -6.30 3.48
C CYS A 192 9.82 -5.71 4.07
N GLY A 193 10.00 -5.79 5.39
CA GLY A 193 11.11 -5.21 6.14
C GLY A 193 11.20 -5.78 7.56
N ASP A 194 12.05 -5.19 8.39
CA ASP A 194 12.20 -5.52 9.81
C ASP A 194 11.49 -4.51 10.74
N GLU A 195 11.41 -4.87 12.02
CA GLU A 195 10.97 -3.96 13.06
C GLU A 195 12.02 -2.87 13.26
N VAL A 196 11.59 -1.62 13.29
CA VAL A 196 12.46 -0.52 13.67
C VAL A 196 12.47 -0.45 15.20
N PRO A 197 13.61 -0.57 15.89
CA PRO A 197 13.63 -0.69 17.36
C PRO A 197 13.14 0.54 18.13
N TYR A 198 12.81 1.66 17.46
CA TYR A 198 12.63 2.97 18.09
C TYR A 198 11.45 3.80 17.54
N PHE A 199 10.43 3.16 16.96
CA PHE A 199 9.14 3.82 16.65
C PHE A 199 8.05 3.44 17.64
#